data_AF-A0A2D3VPJ8-F1
#
_entry.id   AF-A0A2D3VPJ8-F1
#
_cell.length_a   1.000
_cell.length_b   1.000
_cell.length_c   1.000
_cell.angle_alpha   90.00
_cell.angle_beta   90.00
_cell.angle_gamma   90.00
#
_symmetry.space_group_name_H-M   'P 1'
#
loop_
_entity.id
_entity.type
_entity.pdbx_description
1 polymer ?
#
loop_
_entity_poly.entity_id
_entity_poly.type
_entity_poly.pdbx_seq_one_letter_code
_entity_poly.pdbx_strand_id
1 'polypeptide(L)'
;MKSILNYISIDENLATAGQPSPEQFELIAKEGFEVVINLALCESDNALENEDKIVTSYGISYVHLPVSWEKPQRKKLEEFFLILQALRGKKVFVHCAKNYRVSVFMYLYKKCILNQADASLIAPNEFSPNEIWQEFIKTTQEEM
;
A
#
# COMPACT_ATOMS: atom_id res chain seq x y z
N MET A 1 3.21 16.09 -3.36
CA MET A 1 3.15 14.64 -3.68
C MET A 1 4.46 14.04 -4.17
N LYS A 2 5.12 14.57 -5.23
CA LYS A 2 6.35 13.95 -5.81
C LYS A 2 7.57 13.82 -4.88
N SER A 3 7.59 14.55 -3.76
CA SER A 3 8.65 14.48 -2.74
C SER A 3 8.46 13.33 -1.75
N ILE A 4 7.29 12.67 -1.75
CA ILE A 4 7.03 11.51 -0.91
C ILE A 4 7.83 10.34 -1.50
N LEU A 5 8.53 9.61 -0.63
CA LEU A 5 9.39 8.50 -1.02
C LEU A 5 8.64 7.53 -1.92
N ASN A 6 9.19 7.24 -3.11
CA ASN A 6 8.66 6.22 -4.01
C ASN A 6 7.16 6.39 -4.34
N TYR A 7 6.67 7.63 -4.40
CA TYR A 7 5.28 7.94 -4.73
C TYR A 7 4.91 7.57 -6.17
N ILE A 8 3.79 6.86 -6.33
CA ILE A 8 3.22 6.50 -7.62
C ILE A 8 1.70 6.75 -7.58
N SER A 9 1.21 7.61 -8.48
CA SER A 9 -0.22 7.75 -8.73
C SER A 9 -0.67 6.58 -9.62
N ILE A 10 -1.59 5.75 -9.13
CA ILE A 10 -2.13 4.63 -9.91
C ILE A 10 -3.25 5.13 -10.81
N ASP A 11 -4.16 5.92 -10.25
CA ASP A 11 -5.23 6.63 -10.95
C ASP A 11 -5.64 7.88 -10.16
N GLU A 12 -6.80 8.46 -10.45
CA GLU A 12 -7.34 9.65 -9.78
C GLU A 12 -7.69 9.44 -8.30
N ASN A 13 -8.05 8.21 -7.93
CA ASN A 13 -8.56 7.84 -6.62
C ASN A 13 -7.58 6.95 -5.84
N LEU A 14 -6.48 6.49 -6.46
CA LEU A 14 -5.54 5.60 -5.81
C LEU A 14 -4.09 6.04 -6.04
N ALA A 15 -3.35 6.18 -4.94
CA ALA A 15 -1.91 6.38 -4.97
C ALA A 15 -1.19 5.45 -3.99
N THR A 16 0.07 5.17 -4.30
CA THR A 16 0.95 4.33 -3.50
C THR A 16 2.26 5.03 -3.17
N ALA A 17 2.87 4.74 -2.02
CA ALA A 17 4.16 5.32 -1.66
C ALA A 17 4.95 4.51 -0.63
N GLY A 18 6.19 4.95 -0.40
CA GLY A 18 6.92 4.70 0.83
C GLY A 18 6.39 5.57 1.97
N GLN A 19 7.11 5.60 3.09
CA GLN A 19 6.65 6.22 4.33
C GLN A 19 6.54 7.74 4.18
N PRO A 20 5.34 8.35 4.31
CA PRO A 20 5.20 9.79 4.36
C PRO A 20 5.71 10.36 5.70
N SER A 21 6.24 11.58 5.67
CA SER A 21 6.48 12.36 6.89
C SER A 21 5.19 12.98 7.45
N PRO A 22 5.18 13.47 8.70
CA PRO A 22 4.01 14.17 9.26
C PRO A 22 3.51 15.34 8.40
N GLU A 23 4.41 16.12 7.82
CA GLU A 23 4.09 17.25 6.94
C GLU A 23 3.54 16.76 5.59
N GLN A 24 4.00 15.60 5.13
CA GLN A 24 3.49 14.99 3.91
C GLN A 24 2.08 14.43 4.09
N PHE A 25 1.70 13.98 5.28
CA PHE A 25 0.31 13.62 5.58
C PHE A 25 -0.64 14.82 5.48
N GLU A 26 -0.20 16.02 5.86
CA GLU A 26 -0.97 17.24 5.62
C GLU A 26 -1.19 17.48 4.11
N LEU A 27 -0.15 17.27 3.30
CA LEU A 27 -0.26 17.36 1.84
C LEU A 27 -1.21 16.30 1.27
N ILE A 28 -1.15 15.07 1.76
CA ILE A 28 -2.07 13.99 1.39
C ILE A 28 -3.52 14.41 1.70
N ALA A 29 -3.78 15.02 2.85
CA ALA A 29 -5.11 15.54 3.20
C ALA A 29 -5.57 16.65 2.23
N LYS A 30 -4.69 17.61 1.93
CA LYS A 30 -4.98 18.73 1.02
C LYS A 30 -5.29 18.27 -0.41
N GLU A 31 -4.72 17.16 -0.84
CA GLU A 31 -5.01 16.53 -2.14
C GLU A 31 -6.33 15.73 -2.16
N GLY A 32 -7.06 15.72 -1.04
CA GLY A 32 -8.39 15.12 -0.92
C GLY A 32 -8.38 13.62 -0.73
N PHE A 33 -7.26 13.01 -0.30
CA PHE A 33 -7.27 11.61 0.11
C PHE A 33 -8.12 11.44 1.38
N GLU A 34 -9.04 10.48 1.36
CA GLU A 34 -10.01 10.23 2.43
C GLU A 34 -9.54 9.11 3.36
N VAL A 35 -8.73 8.18 2.86
CA VAL A 35 -8.25 7.01 3.61
C VAL A 35 -6.77 6.77 3.37
N VAL A 36 -6.03 6.51 4.45
CA VAL A 36 -4.65 6.02 4.42
C VAL A 36 -4.62 4.57 4.89
N ILE A 37 -3.99 3.70 4.10
CA ILE A 37 -3.72 2.30 4.45
C ILE A 37 -2.22 2.11 4.62
N ASN A 38 -1.78 1.78 5.84
CA ASN A 38 -0.37 1.52 6.15
C ASN A 38 -0.11 0.01 6.23
N LEU A 39 0.79 -0.51 5.39
CA LEU A 39 1.21 -1.90 5.37
C LEU A 39 2.53 -2.18 6.12
N ALA A 40 3.20 -1.13 6.62
CA ALA A 40 4.46 -1.28 7.36
C ALA A 40 4.22 -1.81 8.77
N LEU A 41 5.20 -2.56 9.29
CA LEU A 41 5.28 -2.83 10.73
C LEU A 41 5.63 -1.55 11.48
N CYS A 42 5.21 -1.40 12.73
CA CYS A 42 5.57 -0.27 13.58
C CYS A 42 7.09 -0.16 13.80
N GLU A 43 7.81 -1.26 13.66
CA GLU A 43 9.27 -1.36 13.79
C GLU A 43 9.98 -1.23 12.44
N SER A 44 9.27 -0.95 11.34
CA SER A 44 9.90 -0.76 10.04
C SER A 44 10.77 0.49 10.02
N ASP A 45 11.76 0.50 9.12
CA ASP A 45 12.53 1.70 8.79
C ASP A 45 11.59 2.91 8.60
N ASN A 46 11.89 4.00 9.31
CA ASN A 46 11.19 5.29 9.25
C ASN A 46 9.74 5.28 9.75
N ALA A 47 9.24 4.21 10.36
CA ALA A 47 7.90 4.18 10.93
C ALA A 47 7.69 5.35 11.90
N LEU A 48 6.57 6.05 11.78
CA LEU A 48 6.24 7.17 12.64
C LEU A 48 5.56 6.67 13.91
N GLU A 49 5.99 7.20 15.05
CA GLU A 49 5.25 7.03 16.29
C GLU A 49 3.90 7.78 16.17
N ASN A 50 2.80 7.13 16.59
CA ASN A 50 1.46 7.72 16.56
C ASN A 50 0.99 8.17 15.16
N GLU A 51 1.40 7.47 14.09
CA GLU A 51 0.96 7.75 12.72
C GLU A 51 -0.58 7.83 12.60
N ASP A 52 -1.28 6.95 13.30
CA ASP A 52 -2.74 6.94 13.42
C ASP A 52 -3.29 8.29 13.87
N LYS A 53 -2.71 8.89 14.91
CA LYS A 53 -3.12 10.20 15.44
C LYS A 53 -2.80 11.32 14.46
N ILE A 54 -1.63 11.28 13.81
CA ILE A 54 -1.22 12.28 12.82
C ILE A 54 -2.21 12.28 11.66
N VAL A 55 -2.46 11.12 11.06
CA VAL A 55 -3.37 10.97 9.91
C VAL A 55 -4.78 11.40 10.27
N THR A 56 -5.31 10.92 11.40
CA THR A 56 -6.68 11.25 11.83
C THR A 56 -6.84 12.72 12.23
N SER A 57 -5.78 13.39 12.70
CA SER A 57 -5.82 14.83 12.98
C SER A 57 -6.08 15.69 11.74
N TYR A 58 -5.77 15.16 10.55
CA TYR A 58 -6.06 15.80 9.27
C TYR A 58 -7.41 15.38 8.66
N GLY A 59 -8.25 14.65 9.42
CA GLY A 59 -9.57 14.21 8.96
C GLY A 59 -9.55 13.01 8.00
N ILE A 60 -8.41 12.36 7.85
CA ILE A 60 -8.25 11.16 7.03
C ILE A 60 -8.54 9.92 7.88
N SER A 61 -9.31 8.97 7.35
CA SER A 61 -9.48 7.66 8.00
C SER A 61 -8.21 6.83 7.90
N TYR A 62 -7.81 6.17 8.98
CA TYR A 62 -6.57 5.38 9.02
C TYR A 62 -6.84 3.89 9.18
N VAL A 63 -6.17 3.08 8.36
CA VAL A 63 -6.21 1.61 8.42
C VAL A 63 -4.79 1.09 8.51
N HIS A 64 -4.47 0.42 9.62
CA HIS A 64 -3.18 -0.25 9.79
C HIS A 64 -3.31 -1.74 9.53
N LEU A 65 -2.63 -2.23 8.50
CA LEU A 65 -2.60 -3.64 8.12
C LEU A 65 -1.14 -4.10 8.04
N PRO A 66 -0.49 -4.39 9.19
CA PRO A 66 0.93 -4.70 9.22
C PRO A 66 1.28 -5.98 8.44
N VAL A 67 2.23 -5.87 7.50
CA VAL A 67 2.73 -6.99 6.68
C VAL A 67 4.23 -7.18 6.91
N SER A 68 4.62 -8.37 7.40
CA SER A 68 6.03 -8.72 7.54
C SER A 68 6.70 -8.82 6.17
N TRP A 69 7.89 -8.20 6.06
CA TRP A 69 8.69 -8.29 4.84
C TRP A 69 9.29 -9.69 4.64
N GLU A 70 9.75 -10.31 5.72
CA GLU A 70 10.39 -11.63 5.71
C GLU A 70 9.38 -12.80 5.67
N LYS A 71 8.13 -12.53 6.01
CA LYS A 71 7.08 -13.55 6.09
C LYS A 71 5.72 -13.00 5.64
N PRO A 72 5.54 -12.70 4.33
CA PRO A 72 4.24 -12.28 3.82
C PRO A 72 3.20 -13.37 4.05
N GLN A 73 1.97 -12.97 4.36
CA GLN A 73 0.88 -13.89 4.68
C GLN A 73 -0.31 -13.68 3.76
N ARG A 74 -0.83 -14.77 3.18
CA ARG A 74 -2.00 -14.75 2.31
C ARG A 74 -3.22 -14.11 2.97
N LYS A 75 -3.47 -14.44 4.24
CA LYS A 75 -4.54 -13.83 5.04
C LYS A 75 -4.46 -12.30 5.05
N LYS A 76 -3.25 -11.72 5.13
CA LYS A 76 -3.06 -10.26 5.07
C LYS A 76 -3.36 -9.68 3.70
N LEU A 77 -3.03 -10.40 2.64
CA LEU A 77 -3.40 -10.01 1.29
C LEU A 77 -4.93 -10.05 1.08
N GLU A 78 -5.59 -11.09 1.58
CA GLU A 78 -7.07 -11.19 1.52
C GLU A 78 -7.75 -10.08 2.31
N GLU A 79 -7.26 -9.77 3.52
CA GLU A 79 -7.69 -8.61 4.31
C GLU A 79 -7.51 -7.31 3.52
N PHE A 80 -6.35 -7.10 2.87
CA PHE A 80 -6.09 -5.95 2.01
C PHE A 80 -7.09 -5.85 0.86
N PHE A 81 -7.40 -6.95 0.19
CA PHE A 81 -8.38 -6.99 -0.91
C PHE A 81 -9.77 -6.58 -0.44
N LEU A 82 -10.21 -7.08 0.71
CA LEU A 82 -11.52 -6.75 1.27
C LEU A 82 -11.60 -5.26 1.64
N ILE A 83 -10.55 -4.72 2.25
CA ILE A 83 -10.47 -3.30 2.62
C ILE A 83 -10.54 -2.43 1.37
N LEU A 84 -9.72 -2.69 0.35
CA LEU A 84 -9.69 -1.87 -0.85
C LEU A 84 -11.00 -1.96 -1.66
N GLN A 85 -11.67 -3.12 -1.65
CA GLN A 85 -13.01 -3.27 -2.23
C GLN A 85 -14.09 -2.50 -1.47
N ALA A 86 -14.04 -2.52 -0.14
CA ALA A 86 -14.97 -1.76 0.70
C ALA A 86 -14.81 -0.24 0.55
N LEU A 87 -13.61 0.21 0.17
CA LEU A 87 -13.27 1.61 -0.08
C LEU A 87 -13.46 2.05 -1.54
N ARG A 88 -14.13 1.24 -2.38
CA ARG A 88 -14.45 1.65 -3.76
C ARG A 88 -15.22 2.96 -3.77
N GLY A 89 -14.78 3.90 -4.61
CA GLY A 89 -15.33 5.25 -4.69
C GLY A 89 -14.75 6.24 -3.68
N LYS A 90 -13.78 5.82 -2.86
CA LYS A 90 -12.98 6.71 -2.00
C LYS A 90 -11.62 6.99 -2.61
N LYS A 91 -11.07 8.16 -2.32
CA LYS A 91 -9.68 8.47 -2.66
C LYS A 91 -8.73 7.90 -1.61
N VAL A 92 -7.99 6.84 -1.95
CA VAL A 92 -7.19 6.02 -1.03
C VAL A 92 -5.69 6.20 -1.29
N PHE A 93 -4.94 6.38 -0.21
CA PHE A 93 -3.48 6.41 -0.21
C PHE A 93 -2.94 5.17 0.49
N VAL A 94 -2.23 4.30 -0.22
CA VAL A 94 -1.66 3.08 0.37
C VAL A 94 -0.14 3.22 0.48
N HIS A 95 0.43 3.01 1.66
CA HIS A 95 1.88 3.07 1.81
C HIS A 95 2.44 1.94 2.66
N CYS A 96 3.76 1.82 2.60
CA CYS A 96 4.55 1.07 3.56
C CYS A 96 5.88 1.82 3.75
N ALA A 97 6.95 1.15 4.20
CA ALA A 97 8.25 1.80 4.38
C ALA A 97 8.84 2.35 3.06
N LYS A 98 8.86 1.57 1.97
CA LYS A 98 9.58 1.89 0.71
C LYS A 98 8.74 1.71 -0.57
N ASN A 99 7.43 1.51 -0.43
CA ASN A 99 6.48 1.13 -1.48
C ASN A 99 6.61 -0.32 -2.03
N TYR A 100 7.46 -1.17 -1.45
CA TYR A 100 7.69 -2.52 -1.99
C TYR A 100 6.53 -3.48 -1.70
N ARG A 101 6.09 -3.58 -0.43
CA ARG A 101 4.94 -4.41 -0.02
C ARG A 101 3.69 -4.04 -0.81
N VAL A 102 3.44 -2.74 -0.92
CA VAL A 102 2.27 -2.17 -1.59
C VAL A 102 2.31 -2.49 -3.08
N SER A 103 3.48 -2.39 -3.73
CA SER A 103 3.63 -2.74 -5.14
C SER A 103 3.20 -4.19 -5.42
N VAL A 104 3.63 -5.14 -4.59
CA VAL A 104 3.24 -6.56 -4.75
C VAL A 104 1.76 -6.77 -4.46
N PHE A 105 1.23 -6.18 -3.38
CA PHE A 105 -0.18 -6.31 -3.01
C PHE A 105 -1.11 -5.71 -4.07
N MET A 106 -0.73 -4.55 -4.65
CA MET A 106 -1.47 -3.92 -5.74
C MET A 106 -1.41 -4.73 -7.04
N TYR A 107 -0.27 -5.34 -7.36
CA TYR A 107 -0.14 -6.25 -8.50
C TYR A 107 -1.10 -7.44 -8.36
N LEU A 108 -1.11 -8.11 -7.20
CA LEU A 108 -2.00 -9.23 -6.94
C LEU A 108 -3.48 -8.79 -6.92
N TYR A 109 -3.80 -7.61 -6.38
CA TYR A 109 -5.15 -7.06 -6.43
C TYR A 109 -5.65 -6.87 -7.87
N LYS A 110 -4.83 -6.29 -8.74
CA LYS A 110 -5.18 -6.09 -10.16
C LYS A 110 -5.41 -7.42 -10.87
N LYS A 111 -4.56 -8.41 -10.63
CA LYS A 111 -4.69 -9.73 -11.28
C LYS A 111 -5.87 -10.52 -10.76
N CYS A 112 -5.99 -10.67 -9.44
CA CYS A 112 -6.90 -11.60 -8.82
C CYS A 112 -8.30 -11.03 -8.55
N ILE A 113 -8.42 -9.71 -8.35
CA ILE A 113 -9.71 -9.07 -8.02
C ILE A 113 -10.26 -8.25 -9.20
N LEU A 114 -9.40 -7.57 -9.96
CA LEU A 114 -9.84 -6.80 -11.14
C LEU A 114 -9.78 -7.61 -12.44
N ASN A 115 -9.38 -8.89 -12.39
CA ASN A 115 -9.24 -9.79 -13.55
C ASN A 115 -8.39 -9.22 -14.69
N GLN A 116 -7.39 -8.40 -14.36
CA GLN A 116 -6.46 -7.83 -15.32
C GLN A 116 -5.28 -8.78 -15.50
N ALA A 117 -5.45 -9.82 -16.33
CA ALA A 117 -4.43 -10.86 -16.54
C ALA A 117 -3.07 -10.29 -16.99
N ASP A 118 -3.10 -9.25 -17.81
CA ASP A 118 -1.91 -8.55 -18.34
C ASP A 118 -1.39 -7.44 -17.42
N ALA A 119 -1.91 -7.32 -16.19
CA ALA A 119 -1.42 -6.33 -15.24
C ALA A 119 0.08 -6.51 -15.01
N SER A 120 0.82 -5.41 -15.13
CA SER A 120 2.24 -5.33 -14.79
C SER A 120 2.42 -4.90 -13.34
N LEU A 121 3.56 -5.29 -12.76
CA LEU A 121 3.98 -4.79 -11.46
C LEU A 121 4.32 -3.30 -11.59
N ILE A 122 3.52 -2.44 -10.95
CA ILE A 122 3.82 -1.02 -10.83
C ILE A 122 4.57 -0.82 -9.52
N ALA A 123 5.83 -0.43 -9.62
CA ALA A 123 6.73 -0.32 -8.47
C ALA A 123 7.83 0.74 -8.69
N PRO A 124 8.61 1.09 -7.66
CA PRO A 124 9.82 1.90 -7.81
C PRO A 124 10.83 1.25 -8.76
N ASN A 125 11.61 2.07 -9.49
CA ASN A 125 12.49 1.57 -10.57
C ASN A 125 13.57 0.60 -10.07
N GLU A 126 14.05 0.81 -8.84
CA GLU A 126 15.06 -0.01 -8.18
C GLU A 126 14.49 -1.29 -7.54
N PHE A 127 13.17 -1.46 -7.55
CA PHE A 127 12.52 -2.58 -6.89
C PHE A 127 12.40 -3.80 -7.79
N SER A 128 12.90 -4.93 -7.29
CA SER A 128 12.54 -6.26 -7.75
C SER A 128 12.13 -7.12 -6.55
N PRO A 129 11.05 -7.93 -6.66
CA PRO A 129 10.71 -8.88 -5.60
C PRO A 129 11.86 -9.86 -5.37
N ASN A 130 12.25 -10.08 -4.12
CA ASN A 130 13.21 -11.12 -3.76
C ASN A 130 12.56 -12.52 -3.83
N GLU A 131 13.32 -13.57 -3.57
CA GLU A 131 12.82 -14.97 -3.63
C GLU A 131 11.56 -15.21 -2.79
N ILE A 132 11.50 -14.66 -1.57
CA ILE A 132 10.35 -14.78 -0.68
C ILE A 132 9.09 -14.19 -1.33
N TRP A 133 9.19 -13.00 -1.90
CA TRP A 133 8.06 -12.32 -2.53
C TRP A 133 7.71 -12.89 -3.90
N GLN A 134 8.68 -13.41 -4.65
CA GLN A 134 8.43 -14.14 -5.90
C GLN A 134 7.64 -15.43 -5.63
N GLU A 135 8.04 -16.22 -4.64
CA GLU A 135 7.32 -17.43 -4.25
C GLU A 135 5.92 -17.11 -3.71
N PHE A 136 5.81 -16.04 -2.91
CA PHE A 136 4.51 -15.55 -2.44
C PHE A 136 3.57 -15.16 -3.58
N ILE A 137 4.07 -14.45 -4.59
CA ILE A 137 3.29 -14.09 -5.79
C ILE A 137 2.84 -15.36 -6.51
N LYS A 138 3.76 -16.28 -6.78
CA LYS A 138 3.49 -17.51 -7.53
C LYS A 138 2.41 -18.35 -6.85
N THR A 139 2.62 -18.70 -5.58
CA THR A 139 1.68 -19.52 -4.79
C THR A 139 0.30 -18.87 -4.68
N THR A 140 0.24 -17.54 -4.50
CA THR A 140 -1.04 -16.82 -4.48
C THR A 140 -1.82 -16.98 -5.79
N GLN A 141 -1.13 -16.89 -6.94
CA GLN A 141 -1.77 -16.98 -8.26
C GLN A 141 -2.22 -18.40 -8.63
N GLU A 142 -1.57 -19.44 -8.12
CA GLU A 142 -1.96 -20.84 -8.36
C GLU A 142 -3.21 -21.25 -7.56
N GLU A 143 -3.47 -20.55 -6.45
CA GLU A 143 -4.51 -20.86 -5.47
C GLU A 143 -5.71 -19.90 -5.53
N MET A 144 -5.82 -19.05 -6.56
CA MET A 144 -6.94 -18.12 -6.79
C MET A 144 -7.52 -18.31 -8.19
#